data_AF-W4LIR7-F1
#
_entry.id   AF-W4LIR7-F1
#
_cell.length_a   1.000
_cell.length_b   1.000
_cell.length_c   1.000
_cell.angle_alpha   90.00
_cell.angle_beta   90.00
_cell.angle_gamma   90.00
#
_symmetry.space_group_name_H-M   'P 1'
#
loop_
_entity.id
_entity.type
_entity.pdbx_description
1 polymer ?
#
loop_
_entity_poly.entity_id
_entity_poly.type
_entity_poly.pdbx_seq_one_letter_code
_entity_poly.pdbx_strand_id
1 'polypeptide(L)'
;MSERRRRRGKGGGRGRRTGKGFMDAALDAYVRHLALEKWREVLDRQEALEESLHEAVQASGHFAGCGPYQDIWERWWQDEVVAVQEIEGTSLFGCIEVAIQGALKEEIGTRQERGDAPLEDGLAYKMFIDRAMNRLFAEEAGSLEEL
;
A
#
# COMPACT_ATOMS: atom_id res chain seq x y z
N MET A 1 22.18 -40.27 -47.23
CA MET A 1 21.58 -38.96 -47.55
C MET A 1 20.34 -38.82 -46.69
N SER A 2 20.45 -38.23 -45.49
CA SER A 2 20.20 -36.79 -45.25
C SER A 2 18.72 -36.47 -45.60
N GLU A 3 17.79 -36.16 -44.68
CA GLU A 3 17.91 -35.13 -43.64
C GLU A 3 16.67 -35.05 -42.71
N ARG A 4 16.95 -34.60 -41.48
CA ARG A 4 16.20 -33.65 -40.63
C ARG A 4 14.90 -34.11 -39.95
N ARG A 5 15.11 -34.65 -38.74
CA ARG A 5 14.29 -34.42 -37.53
C ARG A 5 13.87 -32.95 -37.40
N ARG A 6 12.57 -32.67 -37.36
CA ARG A 6 12.01 -31.50 -36.65
C ARG A 6 11.30 -31.98 -35.39
N ARG A 7 12.03 -31.96 -34.27
CA ARG A 7 11.42 -31.99 -32.92
C ARG A 7 10.65 -30.69 -32.72
N ARG A 8 9.33 -30.73 -32.87
CA ARG A 8 8.44 -29.68 -32.37
C ARG A 8 8.49 -29.74 -30.84
N GLY A 9 9.24 -28.82 -30.24
CA GLY A 9 9.14 -28.52 -28.82
C GLY A 9 7.74 -27.97 -28.53
N LYS A 10 6.81 -28.85 -28.13
CA LYS A 10 5.59 -28.45 -27.42
C LYS A 10 5.98 -28.27 -25.95
N GLY A 11 6.67 -27.17 -25.66
CA GLY A 11 6.75 -26.62 -24.32
C GLY A 11 5.40 -26.01 -23.97
N GLY A 12 4.43 -26.87 -23.64
CA GLY A 12 3.16 -26.47 -23.04
C GLY A 12 3.41 -26.05 -21.59
N GLY A 13 4.10 -24.92 -21.42
CA GLY A 13 4.21 -24.24 -20.14
C GLY A 13 2.84 -23.68 -19.80
N ARG A 14 2.06 -24.50 -19.11
CA ARG A 14 0.89 -24.12 -18.32
C ARG A 14 1.25 -22.81 -17.62
N GLY A 15 0.64 -21.70 -18.02
CA GLY A 15 0.76 -20.43 -17.32
C GLY A 15 0.33 -20.66 -15.89
N ARG A 16 1.31 -20.90 -15.00
CA ARG A 16 1.09 -20.88 -13.57
C ARG A 16 0.61 -19.45 -13.34
N ARG A 17 -0.66 -19.28 -13.01
CA ARG A 17 -1.10 -18.09 -12.29
C ARG A 17 -0.22 -18.09 -11.05
N THR A 18 0.91 -17.39 -11.11
CA THR A 18 1.73 -17.11 -9.96
C THR A 18 0.81 -16.32 -9.07
N GLY A 19 0.30 -16.97 -8.01
CA GLY A 19 -0.39 -16.26 -6.95
C GLY A 19 0.47 -15.08 -6.53
N LYS A 20 -0.20 -14.01 -6.10
CA LYS A 20 0.44 -12.79 -5.62
C LYS A 20 1.59 -13.17 -4.67
N GLY A 21 2.80 -12.69 -4.94
CA GLY A 21 3.98 -13.04 -4.14
C GLY A 21 3.81 -12.53 -2.71
N PHE A 22 4.56 -13.08 -1.76
CA PHE A 22 4.52 -12.61 -0.37
C PHE A 22 4.74 -11.09 -0.28
N MET A 23 5.71 -10.56 -1.02
CA MET A 23 5.99 -9.12 -1.06
C MET A 23 4.83 -8.31 -1.61
N ASP A 24 4.16 -8.81 -2.65
CA ASP A 24 3.00 -8.12 -3.22
C ASP A 24 1.83 -8.08 -2.23
N ALA A 25 1.61 -9.16 -1.46
CA ALA A 25 0.57 -9.20 -0.43
C ALA A 25 0.93 -8.33 0.78
N ALA A 26 2.21 -8.29 1.16
CA ALA A 26 2.70 -7.42 2.21
C ALA A 26 2.53 -5.94 1.84
N LEU A 27 2.79 -5.57 0.58
CA LEU A 27 2.58 -4.22 0.10
C LEU A 27 1.09 -3.82 0.10
N ASP A 28 0.18 -4.70 -0.31
CA ASP A 28 -1.26 -4.45 -0.18
C ASP A 28 -1.68 -4.24 1.27
N ALA A 29 -1.18 -5.07 2.18
CA ALA A 29 -1.47 -4.93 3.60
C ALA A 29 -0.90 -3.63 4.16
N TYR A 30 0.26 -3.18 3.67
CA TYR A 30 0.87 -1.91 4.03
C TYR A 30 0.03 -0.72 3.52
N VAL A 31 -0.45 -0.76 2.27
CA VAL A 31 -1.40 0.25 1.74
C VAL A 31 -2.60 0.37 2.66
N ARG A 32 -3.21 -0.76 3.03
CA ARG A 32 -4.40 -0.76 3.88
C ARG A 32 -4.10 -0.28 5.29
N HIS A 33 -2.92 -0.60 5.83
CA HIS A 33 -2.47 -0.09 7.12
C HIS A 33 -2.35 1.44 7.13
N LEU A 34 -1.64 2.02 6.16
CA LEU A 34 -1.49 3.47 6.03
C LEU A 34 -2.84 4.17 5.79
N ALA A 35 -3.71 3.57 4.98
CA ALA A 35 -5.05 4.10 4.75
C ALA A 35 -5.89 4.13 6.04
N LEU A 36 -5.79 3.10 6.89
CA LEU A 36 -6.46 3.08 8.19
C LEU A 36 -5.90 4.15 9.14
N GLU A 37 -4.58 4.37 9.15
CA GLU A 37 -3.97 5.43 9.97
C GLU A 37 -4.45 6.80 9.52
N LYS A 38 -4.46 7.08 8.21
CA LYS A 38 -4.97 8.35 7.68
C LYS A 38 -6.46 8.54 7.87
N TRP A 39 -7.25 7.49 7.70
CA TRP A 39 -8.68 7.57 7.99
C TRP A 39 -8.91 7.85 9.48
N ARG A 40 -8.15 7.22 10.37
CA ARG A 40 -8.23 7.51 11.81
C ARG A 40 -7.83 8.94 12.12
N GLU A 41 -6.78 9.47 11.50
CA GLU A 41 -6.37 10.87 11.64
C GLU A 41 -7.51 11.84 11.26
N VAL A 42 -8.19 11.61 10.14
CA VAL A 42 -9.35 12.43 9.73
C VAL A 42 -10.45 12.37 10.78
N LEU A 43 -10.82 11.17 11.26
CA LEU A 43 -11.86 11.01 12.27
C LEU A 43 -11.48 11.67 13.60
N ASP A 44 -10.23 11.51 14.05
CA ASP A 44 -9.74 12.12 15.29
C ASP A 44 -9.82 13.65 15.23
N ARG A 45 -9.61 14.25 14.06
CA ARG A 45 -9.78 15.70 13.87
C ARG A 45 -11.24 16.13 13.95
N GLN A 46 -12.15 15.39 13.33
CA GLN A 46 -13.58 15.68 13.44
C GLN A 46 -14.08 15.54 14.88
N GLU A 47 -13.62 14.51 15.61
CA GLU A 47 -14.05 14.23 16.97
C GLU A 47 -13.40 15.15 18.01
N ALA A 48 -12.08 15.39 17.92
CA ALA A 48 -11.33 16.10 18.96
C ALA A 48 -11.19 17.60 18.69
N LEU A 49 -11.21 18.03 17.42
CA LEU A 49 -11.03 19.43 17.02
C LEU A 49 -12.32 20.07 16.50
N GLU A 50 -13.42 19.30 16.43
CA GLU A 50 -14.72 19.73 15.90
C GLU A 50 -14.62 20.29 14.46
N GLU A 51 -13.60 19.85 13.70
CA GLU A 51 -13.39 20.25 12.31
C GLU A 51 -14.50 19.67 11.42
N SER A 52 -14.93 20.44 10.41
CA SER A 52 -15.75 19.88 9.34
C SER A 52 -14.99 18.78 8.61
N LEU A 53 -15.71 17.87 7.95
CA LEU A 53 -15.06 16.80 7.18
C LEU A 53 -14.08 17.36 6.13
N HIS A 54 -14.44 18.46 5.48
CA HIS A 54 -13.57 19.14 4.52
C HIS A 54 -12.26 19.63 5.17
N GLU A 55 -12.35 20.33 6.30
CA GLU A 55 -11.18 20.82 7.02
C GLU A 55 -10.30 19.68 7.51
N ALA A 56 -10.92 18.63 8.08
CA ALA A 56 -10.20 17.46 8.57
C ALA A 56 -9.45 16.74 7.45
N VAL A 57 -10.06 16.56 6.27
CA VAL A 57 -9.43 15.94 5.10
C VAL A 57 -8.28 16.78 4.57
N GLN A 58 -8.48 18.10 4.42
CA GLN A 58 -7.41 19.01 3.99
C GLN A 58 -6.21 18.96 4.94
N ALA A 59 -6.48 19.05 6.24
CA ALA A 59 -5.44 19.11 7.26
C ALA A 59 -4.71 17.76 7.47
N SER A 60 -5.34 16.64 7.08
CA SER A 60 -4.75 15.30 7.13
C SER A 60 -3.89 14.96 5.90
N GLY A 61 -3.79 15.86 4.92
CA GLY A 61 -3.03 15.66 3.69
C GLY A 61 -1.51 15.65 3.83
N HIS A 62 -0.97 15.97 5.01
CA HIS A 62 0.47 15.98 5.25
C HIS A 62 1.01 14.59 5.63
N PHE A 63 2.06 14.11 4.94
CA PHE A 63 2.66 12.80 5.16
C PHE A 63 4.06 12.90 5.75
N ALA A 64 4.15 12.84 7.08
CA ALA A 64 5.43 12.81 7.77
C ALA A 64 6.21 11.53 7.44
N GLY A 65 7.52 11.67 7.21
CA GLY A 65 8.41 10.53 6.95
C GLY A 65 8.55 10.11 5.49
N CYS A 66 7.82 10.73 4.55
CA CYS A 66 7.98 10.51 3.11
C CYS A 66 9.23 11.20 2.51
N GLY A 67 9.88 12.08 3.29
CA GLY A 67 11.14 12.74 2.89
C GLY A 67 11.04 13.45 1.53
N PRO A 68 11.95 13.18 0.58
CA PRO A 68 11.94 13.86 -0.72
C PRO A 68 10.77 13.46 -1.64
N TYR A 69 9.91 12.53 -1.20
CA TYR A 69 8.74 12.06 -1.95
C TYR A 69 7.44 12.69 -1.47
N GLN A 70 7.48 13.57 -0.46
CA GLN A 70 6.29 14.18 0.14
C GLN A 70 5.33 14.79 -0.90
N ASP A 71 5.87 15.50 -1.90
CA ASP A 71 5.08 16.10 -2.97
C ASP A 71 4.23 15.08 -3.75
N ILE A 72 4.72 13.84 -3.91
CA ILE A 72 3.97 12.76 -4.57
C ILE A 72 2.73 12.44 -3.73
N TRP A 73 2.92 12.25 -2.42
CA TRP A 73 1.85 11.88 -1.51
C TRP A 73 0.79 12.97 -1.35
N GLU A 74 1.23 14.22 -1.18
CA GLU A 74 0.33 15.37 -1.04
C GLU A 74 -0.50 15.56 -2.32
N ARG A 75 0.12 15.40 -3.50
CA ARG A 75 -0.60 15.47 -4.78
C ARG A 75 -1.66 14.37 -4.91
N TRP A 76 -1.30 13.12 -4.63
CA TRP A 76 -2.26 12.01 -4.66
C TRP A 76 -3.42 12.21 -3.68
N TRP A 77 -3.14 12.74 -2.48
CA TRP A 77 -4.18 13.09 -1.51
C TRP A 77 -5.12 14.18 -2.03
N GLN A 78 -4.57 15.22 -2.64
CA GLN A 78 -5.34 16.31 -3.23
C GLN A 78 -6.25 15.81 -4.36
N ASP A 79 -5.70 15.00 -5.26
CA ASP A 79 -6.39 14.53 -6.46
C ASP A 79 -7.47 13.48 -6.14
N GLU A 80 -7.19 12.54 -5.23
CA GLU A 80 -8.05 11.36 -5.01
C GLU A 80 -8.86 11.41 -3.72
N VAL A 81 -8.57 12.32 -2.79
CA VAL A 81 -9.34 12.48 -1.55
C VAL A 81 -10.03 13.83 -1.55
N VAL A 82 -9.26 14.93 -1.53
CA VAL A 82 -9.83 16.28 -1.40
C VAL A 82 -10.80 16.60 -2.53
N ALA A 83 -10.43 16.29 -3.78
CA ALA A 83 -11.24 16.66 -4.95
C ALA A 83 -12.55 15.88 -5.08
N VAL A 84 -12.66 14.70 -4.47
CA VAL A 84 -13.75 13.74 -4.76
C VAL A 84 -14.55 13.31 -3.52
N GLN A 85 -14.08 13.58 -2.30
CA GLN A 85 -14.74 13.12 -1.06
C GLN A 85 -16.14 13.71 -0.84
N GLU A 86 -16.45 14.87 -1.42
CA GLU A 86 -17.77 15.50 -1.33
C GLU A 86 -18.77 15.00 -2.39
N ILE A 87 -18.32 14.14 -3.32
CA ILE A 87 -19.18 13.55 -4.34
C ILE A 87 -20.07 12.49 -3.67
N GLU A 88 -21.37 12.63 -3.85
CA GLU A 88 -22.36 11.70 -3.29
C GLU A 88 -22.10 10.25 -3.75
N GLY A 89 -22.10 9.31 -2.80
CA GLY A 89 -21.87 7.89 -3.05
C GLY A 89 -20.40 7.46 -3.03
N THR A 90 -19.47 8.40 -2.86
CA THR A 90 -18.04 8.10 -2.72
C THR A 90 -17.71 7.66 -1.30
N SER A 91 -16.92 6.59 -1.16
CA SER A 91 -16.39 6.16 0.14
C SER A 91 -15.10 6.91 0.44
N LEU A 92 -15.09 7.71 1.51
CA LEU A 92 -13.88 8.40 1.98
C LEU A 92 -12.71 7.43 2.17
N PHE A 93 -12.95 6.29 2.83
CA PHE A 93 -11.91 5.28 3.02
C PHE A 93 -11.41 4.71 1.68
N GLY A 94 -12.31 4.50 0.72
CA GLY A 94 -11.94 4.07 -0.62
C GLY A 94 -11.05 5.09 -1.36
N CYS A 95 -11.38 6.37 -1.27
CA CYS A 95 -10.55 7.47 -1.76
C CYS A 95 -9.17 7.48 -1.15
N ILE A 96 -9.09 7.34 0.19
CA ILE A 96 -7.83 7.26 0.91
C ILE A 96 -7.02 6.04 0.41
N GLU A 97 -7.62 4.85 0.30
CA GLU A 97 -6.91 3.67 -0.22
C GLU A 97 -6.34 3.90 -1.63
N VAL A 98 -7.11 4.54 -2.52
CA VAL A 98 -6.66 4.87 -3.88
C VAL A 98 -5.48 5.85 -3.86
N ALA A 99 -5.58 6.92 -3.07
CA ALA A 99 -4.52 7.91 -2.94
C ALA A 99 -3.20 7.29 -2.43
N ILE A 100 -3.29 6.48 -1.37
CA ILE A 100 -2.12 5.80 -0.77
C ILE A 100 -1.52 4.81 -1.75
N GLN A 101 -2.34 4.02 -2.45
CA GLN A 101 -1.85 3.07 -3.44
C GLN A 101 -1.15 3.76 -4.62
N GLY A 102 -1.72 4.87 -5.10
CA GLY A 102 -1.14 5.69 -6.16
C GLY A 102 0.21 6.28 -5.75
N ALA A 103 0.25 6.91 -4.58
CA ALA A 103 1.46 7.52 -4.03
C ALA A 103 2.59 6.50 -3.84
N LEU A 104 2.30 5.35 -3.23
CA LEU A 104 3.29 4.30 -3.04
C LEU A 104 3.85 3.77 -4.36
N LYS A 105 2.98 3.52 -5.33
CA LYS A 105 3.41 3.01 -6.64
C LYS A 105 4.32 4.01 -7.36
N GLU A 106 3.99 5.28 -7.30
CA GLU A 106 4.79 6.34 -7.92
C GLU A 106 6.10 6.59 -7.17
N GLU A 107 6.10 6.57 -5.84
CA GLU A 107 7.32 6.64 -5.04
C GLU A 107 8.27 5.48 -5.35
N ILE A 108 7.75 4.25 -5.41
CA ILE A 108 8.55 3.06 -5.77
C ILE A 108 9.19 3.24 -7.16
N GLY A 109 8.42 3.72 -8.15
CA GLY A 109 8.96 4.02 -9.48
C GLY A 109 10.04 5.11 -9.43
N THR A 110 9.78 6.20 -8.70
CA THR A 110 10.71 7.32 -8.57
C THR A 110 12.02 6.91 -7.89
N ARG A 111 11.94 6.10 -6.82
CA ARG A 111 13.12 5.52 -6.13
C ARG A 111 13.97 4.71 -7.10
N GLN A 112 13.33 3.85 -7.90
CA GLN A 112 14.03 3.02 -8.90
C GLN A 112 14.74 3.88 -9.95
N GLU A 113 14.09 4.93 -10.46
CA GLU A 113 14.67 5.84 -11.45
C GLU A 113 15.86 6.63 -10.91
N ARG A 114 15.80 7.04 -9.64
CA ARG A 114 16.86 7.81 -8.97
C ARG A 114 17.99 6.95 -8.42
N GLY A 115 17.80 5.63 -8.34
CA GLY A 115 18.74 4.72 -7.68
C GLY A 115 18.74 4.86 -6.16
N ASP A 116 17.65 5.35 -5.60
CA ASP A 116 17.46 5.48 -4.15
C ASP A 116 17.16 4.12 -3.51
N ALA A 117 17.32 4.05 -2.19
CA ALA A 117 17.00 2.83 -1.45
C ALA A 117 15.52 2.41 -1.67
N PRO A 118 15.23 1.11 -1.84
CA PRO A 118 13.86 0.60 -1.94
C PRO A 118 12.98 1.02 -0.75
N LEU A 119 11.67 1.08 -0.97
CA LEU A 119 10.71 1.39 0.09
C LEU A 119 10.83 0.39 1.25
N GLU A 120 11.06 -0.88 0.91
CA GLU A 120 11.19 -2.00 1.83
C GLU A 120 12.40 -1.84 2.77
N ASP A 121 13.37 -1.01 2.38
CA ASP A 121 14.50 -0.69 3.24
C ASP A 121 14.20 0.39 4.29
N GLY A 122 13.08 1.12 4.12
CA GLY A 122 12.61 2.14 5.03
C GLY A 122 12.18 1.60 6.39
N LEU A 123 12.44 2.38 7.44
CA LEU A 123 12.12 2.02 8.82
C LEU A 123 10.63 1.73 9.03
N ALA A 124 9.75 2.56 8.47
CA ALA A 124 8.30 2.40 8.61
C ALA A 124 7.80 1.06 8.05
N TYR A 125 8.25 0.69 6.84
CA TYR A 125 7.89 -0.59 6.22
C TYR A 125 8.43 -1.78 7.03
N LYS A 126 9.69 -1.73 7.46
CA LYS A 126 10.28 -2.78 8.30
C LYS A 126 9.52 -2.98 9.61
N MET A 127 9.21 -1.89 10.31
CA MET A 127 8.43 -1.94 11.55
C MET A 127 7.01 -2.50 11.33
N PHE A 128 6.38 -2.17 10.20
CA PHE A 128 5.10 -2.76 9.83
C PHE A 128 5.21 -4.29 9.65
N ILE A 129 6.20 -4.76 8.88
CA ILE A 129 6.42 -6.19 8.67
C ILE A 129 6.73 -6.90 10.00
N ASP A 130 7.61 -6.35 10.81
CA ASP A 130 7.96 -6.92 12.11
C ASP A 130 6.73 -7.04 13.02
N ARG A 131 5.88 -6.00 13.07
CA ARG A 131 4.62 -6.03 13.83
C ARG A 131 3.66 -7.09 13.29
N ALA A 132 3.50 -7.17 11.97
CA ALA A 132 2.61 -8.14 11.33
C ALA A 132 3.07 -9.58 11.60
N MET A 133 4.38 -9.85 11.44
CA MET A 133 4.97 -11.16 11.70
C MET A 133 4.89 -11.55 13.18
N ASN A 134 5.20 -10.63 14.09
CA ASN A 134 5.08 -10.88 15.53
C ASN A 134 3.65 -11.23 15.94
N ARG A 135 2.65 -10.57 15.33
CA ARG A 135 1.24 -10.90 15.57
C ARG A 135 0.90 -12.31 15.09
N LEU A 136 1.35 -12.69 13.88
CA LEU A 136 1.12 -14.04 13.34
C LEU A 136 1.74 -15.11 14.22
N PHE A 137 2.98 -14.92 14.68
CA PHE A 137 3.64 -15.87 15.58
C PHE A 137 2.94 -15.97 16.94
N ALA A 138 2.43 -14.86 17.48
CA ALA A 138 1.67 -14.89 18.72
C ALA A 138 0.33 -15.65 18.58
N GLU A 139 -0.37 -15.44 17.47
CA GLU A 139 -1.62 -16.17 17.17
C GLU A 139 -1.35 -17.67 16.98
N GLU A 140 -0.25 -18.05 16.32
CA GLU A 140 0.15 -19.46 16.17
C GLU A 140 0.57 -20.09 17.50
N ALA A 141 1.34 -19.39 18.34
CA ALA A 141 1.74 -19.87 19.66
C ALA A 141 0.54 -20.05 20.60
N GLY A 142 -0.40 -19.11 20.61
CA GLY A 142 -1.64 -19.22 21.39
C GLY A 142 -2.52 -20.39 20.93
N SER A 143 -2.55 -20.67 19.62
CA SER A 143 -3.27 -21.83 19.06
C SER A 143 -2.67 -23.19 19.43
N LEU A 144 -1.38 -23.22 19.82
CA LEU A 144 -0.69 -24.44 20.25
C LEU A 144 -0.78 -24.69 21.77
N GLU A 145 -1.04 -23.67 22.59
CA GLU A 145 -1.25 -23.81 24.05
C GLU A 145 -2.69 -24.25 24.42
N GLU A 146 -3.65 -24.15 23.49
CA GLU A 146 -5.04 -24.56 23.69
C GLU A 146 -5.34 -26.04 23.28
N LEU A 147 -4.30 -26.85 22.98
CA LEU A 147 -4.39 -28.29 22.63
C LEU A 147 -3.80 -29.19 23.72
#